data_AF-A0A9E6RW05-F1
#
_entry.id   AF-A0A9E6RW05-F1
#
_cell.length_a   1.000
_cell.length_b   1.000
_cell.length_c   1.000
_cell.angle_alpha   90.00
_cell.angle_beta   90.00
_cell.angle_gamma   90.00
#
_symmetry.space_group_name_H-M   'P 1'
#
loop_
_entity.id
_entity.type
_entity.pdbx_description
1 polymer ?
#
loop_
_entity_poly.entity_id
_entity_poly.type
_entity_poly.pdbx_seq_one_letter_code
_entity_poly.pdbx_strand_id
1 'polypeptide(L)' 'MGKKGDIKQVDAIAKEFKMSDELRYDFGDFIEEEKRNGYGGTLNERGNFTYQELRQKAKEFLEDINDDS' A
#
# COMPACT_ATOMS: atom_id res chain seq x y z
N MET A 1 14.08 0.53 2.51
CA MET A 1 14.10 -0.74 1.75
C MET A 1 13.14 -1.70 2.43
N GLY A 2 11.94 -1.88 1.85
CA GLY A 2 10.88 -2.72 2.42
C GLY A 2 11.30 -4.18 2.56
N LYS A 3 10.78 -4.88 3.58
CA LYS A 3 11.10 -6.31 3.78
C LYS A 3 10.54 -7.11 2.60
N LYS A 4 11.21 -8.20 2.20
CA LYS A 4 10.76 -9.11 1.12
C LYS A 4 9.29 -9.56 1.23
N GLY A 5 8.72 -9.60 2.44
CA GLY A 5 7.31 -9.91 2.67
C GLY A 5 6.37 -8.80 2.21
N ASP A 6 6.70 -7.56 2.52
CA ASP A 6 5.89 -6.38 2.18
C ASP A 6 5.78 -6.23 0.65
N ILE A 7 6.89 -6.46 -0.07
CA ILE A 7 6.93 -6.44 -1.54
C ILE A 7 5.96 -7.47 -2.15
N LYS A 8 5.90 -8.68 -1.61
CA LYS A 8 4.98 -9.72 -2.10
C LYS A 8 3.52 -9.36 -1.88
N GLN A 9 3.21 -8.70 -0.76
CA GLN A 9 1.85 -8.27 -0.46
C GLN A 9 1.44 -7.11 -1.36
N VAL A 10 2.32 -6.13 -1.56
CA VAL A 10 2.12 -5.04 -2.53
C VAL A 10 1.91 -5.58 -3.94
N ASP A 11 2.69 -6.57 -4.38
CA ASP A 11 2.51 -7.20 -5.70
C ASP A 11 1.19 -7.93 -5.84
N ALA A 12 0.74 -8.60 -4.78
CA ALA A 12 -0.55 -9.29 -4.78
C ALA A 12 -1.72 -8.29 -4.84
N ILE A 13 -1.63 -7.20 -4.09
CA ILE A 13 -2.61 -6.10 -4.11
C ILE A 13 -2.63 -5.41 -5.47
N ALA A 14 -1.47 -5.07 -6.03
CA ALA A 14 -1.38 -4.47 -7.36
C ALA A 14 -2.08 -5.32 -8.42
N LYS A 15 -1.93 -6.65 -8.35
CA LYS A 15 -2.67 -7.58 -9.23
C LYS A 15 -4.17 -7.61 -8.94
N GLU A 16 -4.58 -7.62 -7.67
CA GLU A 16 -5.99 -7.63 -7.27
C GLU A 16 -6.74 -6.41 -7.82
N PHE A 17 -6.11 -5.23 -7.74
CA PHE A 17 -6.68 -3.97 -8.21
C PHE A 17 -6.33 -3.61 -9.66
N LYS A 18 -5.60 -4.49 -10.36
CA LYS A 18 -5.14 -4.28 -11.75
C LYS A 18 -4.36 -2.97 -11.93
N MET A 19 -3.53 -2.62 -10.95
CA MET A 19 -2.59 -1.50 -11.04
C MET A 19 -1.60 -1.74 -12.18
N SER A 20 -1.25 -0.68 -12.91
CA SER A 20 -0.09 -0.68 -13.81
C SER A 20 1.21 -0.78 -12.99
N ASP A 21 2.33 -1.05 -13.66
CA ASP A 21 3.63 -1.07 -12.99
C ASP A 21 3.94 0.27 -12.31
N GLU A 22 3.60 1.39 -12.96
CA GLU A 22 3.74 2.75 -12.42
C GLU A 22 2.88 2.94 -11.16
N LEU A 23 1.57 2.65 -11.23
CA LEU A 23 0.68 2.73 -10.07
C LEU A 23 1.11 1.80 -8.94
N ARG A 24 1.72 0.66 -9.26
CA ARG A 24 2.28 -0.26 -8.26
C ARG A 24 3.50 0.32 -7.56
N TYR A 25 4.35 1.07 -8.27
CA TYR A 25 5.46 1.80 -7.65
C TYR A 25 4.95 2.94 -6.77
N ASP A 26 4.04 3.76 -7.30
CA ASP A 26 3.44 4.88 -6.57
C ASP A 26 2.70 4.41 -5.31
N PHE A 27 1.95 3.31 -5.41
CA PHE A 27 1.31 2.69 -4.26
C PHE A 27 2.33 2.22 -3.21
N GLY A 28 3.48 1.70 -3.64
CA GLY A 28 4.58 1.34 -2.75
C GLY A 28 5.13 2.54 -1.98
N ASP A 29 5.32 3.67 -2.66
CA ASP A 29 5.80 4.91 -2.08
C ASP A 29 4.77 5.52 -1.10
N PHE A 30 3.49 5.51 -1.47
CA PHE A 30 2.37 5.90 -0.61
C PHE A 30 2.37 5.12 0.71
N ILE A 31 2.56 3.79 0.66
CA ILE A 31 2.62 2.96 1.86
C ILE A 31 3.81 3.29 2.76
N GLU A 32 4.96 3.62 2.19
CA GLU A 32 6.14 4.03 2.97
C GLU A 32 5.97 5.44 3.58
N GLU A 33 5.28 6.34 2.88
CA GLU A 33 4.90 7.65 3.40
C GLU A 33 3.91 7.53 4.56
N GLU A 34 2.87 6.72 4.43
CA GLU A 34 1.90 6.45 5.51
C GLU A 34 2.59 5.91 6.77
N LYS A 35 3.56 5.00 6.61
CA LYS A 35 4.39 4.54 7.74
C LYS A 35 5.20 5.67 8.37
N ARG A 36 5.79 6.55 7.56
CA ARG A 36 6.60 7.69 8.02
C ARG A 36 5.74 8.70 8.79
N ASN A 37 4.50 8.90 8.36
CA ASN A 37 3.54 9.79 8.99
C ASN A 37 2.91 9.20 10.27
N GLY A 38 3.27 7.98 10.65
CA GLY A 38 2.78 7.32 11.85
C GLY A 38 1.46 6.55 11.65
N TYR A 39 0.96 6.47 10.42
CA TYR A 39 -0.21 5.67 10.04
C TYR A 39 0.15 4.21 9.70
N GLY A 40 1.35 3.75 10.09
CA GLY A 40 1.77 2.36 9.92
C GLY A 40 0.83 1.37 10.64
N GLY A 41 0.80 0.12 10.17
CA GLY A 41 -0.11 -0.92 10.63
C GLY A 41 -0.23 -0.98 12.15
N THR A 42 -1.43 -0.71 12.66
CA THR A 42 -1.70 -0.45 14.08
C THR A 42 -1.81 -1.73 14.91
N LEU A 43 -1.72 -2.90 14.26
CA LEU A 43 -2.13 -4.18 14.80
C LEU A 43 -0.99 -5.18 15.09
N ASN A 44 0.29 -4.80 14.91
CA ASN A 44 1.41 -5.64 15.36
C ASN A 44 2.56 -4.83 15.96
N GLU A 45 3.31 -5.44 16.89
CA GLU A 45 4.52 -4.85 17.51
C GLU A 45 5.62 -4.49 16.49
N ARG A 46 5.44 -4.86 15.22
CA ARG A 46 6.37 -4.58 14.12
C ARG A 46 6.04 -3.31 13.33
N GLY A 47 4.83 -2.75 13.47
CA GLY A 47 4.36 -1.58 12.70
C GLY A 47 4.14 -1.84 11.20
N ASN A 48 4.00 -3.10 10.79
CA ASN A 48 3.78 -3.46 9.39
C ASN A 48 2.29 -3.60 9.10
N PHE A 49 1.84 -3.05 7.97
CA PHE A 49 0.49 -3.30 7.46
C PHE A 49 0.25 -4.78 7.20
N THR A 50 -0.88 -5.28 7.67
CA THR A 50 -1.46 -6.56 7.26
C THR A 50 -1.94 -6.48 5.81
N TYR A 51 -2.20 -7.64 5.20
CA TYR A 51 -2.77 -7.68 3.84
C TYR A 51 -4.10 -6.90 3.74
N GLN A 52 -4.95 -7.00 4.77
CA GLN A 52 -6.24 -6.30 4.80
C GLN A 52 -6.07 -4.78 4.90
N GLU A 53 -5.13 -4.31 5.71
CA GLU A 53 -4.82 -2.87 5.78
C GLU A 53 -4.22 -2.37 4.46
N LEU A 54 -3.30 -3.11 3.83
CA LEU A 54 -2.78 -2.78 2.50
C LEU A 54 -3.91 -2.72 1.45
N ARG A 55 -4.87 -3.64 1.53
CA ARG A 55 -6.04 -3.66 0.65
C ARG A 55 -6.95 -2.45 0.85
N GLN A 56 -7.13 -2.00 2.08
CA GLN A 56 -7.88 -0.77 2.35
C GLN A 56 -7.13 0.44 1.82
N LYS A 57 -5.83 0.54 2.10
CA LYS A 57 -4.96 1.61 1.60
C LYS A 57 -4.91 1.69 0.07
N ALA A 58 -4.96 0.55 -0.61
CA ALA A 58 -5.05 0.52 -2.07
C ALA A 58 -6.36 1.10 -2.60
N LYS A 59 -7.47 0.93 -1.88
CA LYS A 59 -8.74 1.57 -2.25
C LYS A 59 -8.66 3.07 -2.06
N GLU A 60 -8.17 3.52 -0.90
CA GLU A 60 -7.98 4.95 -0.59
C GLU A 60 -7.10 5.61 -1.67
N PHE A 61 -5.96 4.99 -1.99
CA PHE A 61 -5.03 5.45 -3.04
C PHE A 61 -5.69 5.56 -4.42
N LEU A 62 -6.47 4.55 -4.83
CA LEU A 62 -7.13 4.55 -6.14
C LEU A 62 -8.33 5.49 -6.19
N GLU A 63 -9.05 5.69 -5.07
CA GLU A 63 -10.12 6.68 -4.99
C GLU A 63 -9.56 8.10 -5.13
N ASP A 64 -8.46 8.42 -4.44
CA ASP A 64 -7.78 9.73 -4.52
C ASP A 64 -7.36 10.07 -5.96
N ILE A 65 -6.77 9.11 -6.69
CA ILE A 65 -6.40 9.29 -8.10
C ILE A 65 -7.61 9.51 -9.02
N ASN A 66 -8.74 8.86 -8.74
CA ASN A 66 -9.92 8.95 -9.59
C ASN A 66 -10.76 10.21 -9.33
N ASP A 67 -10.71 10.79 -8.13
CA ASP A 67 -11.42 12.03 -7.78
C ASP A 67 -10.72 13.29 -8.36
N ASP A 68 -9.45 13.16 -8.76
CA ASP A 68 -8.68 14.19 -9.48
C ASP A 68 -8.93 14.21 -11.02
N SER A 69 -9.88 13.41 -11.54
CA SER A 69 -10.19 13.28 -12.98
C SER A 69 -11.47 14.01 -13.44
#